data_AF-A0A1V5YLC4-F1
#
_entry.id   AF-A0A1V5YLC4-F1
#
_cell.length_a   1.000
_cell.length_b   1.000
_cell.length_c   1.000
_cell.angle_alpha   90.00
_cell.angle_beta   90.00
_cell.angle_gamma   90.00
#
_symmetry.space_group_name_H-M   'P 1'
#
loop_
_entity.id
_entity.type
_entity.pdbx_description
1 polymer ?
#
loop_
_entity_poly.entity_id
_entity_poly.type
_entity_poly.pdbx_seq_one_letter_code
_entity_poly.pdbx_strand_id
1 'polypeptide(L)'
;MAIYEFEGRKPILGKGTYVHPSADVIGAVTVGDGCWIGPGARLRGDYGSIIIGNGTSIEENCVIHARPDQATHIGNHVTVGHGSVLHNCTIHDYAVIGMGSVVSDWAEVGEWSVVGEGAVVRQRQQVPPGQIAVGVPAKLLDKSVEEEYKAEWLAFKRTYQDLARRYPQGLVEVGDD
;
A
#
# COMPACT_ATOMS: atom_id res chain seq x y z
N MET A 1 -2.01 -17.37 11.23
CA MET A 1 -3.15 -16.43 11.37
C MET A 1 -2.62 -15.05 10.99
N ALA A 2 -3.41 -14.21 10.32
CA ALA A 2 -2.90 -12.95 9.75
C ALA A 2 -3.66 -11.69 10.22
N ILE A 3 -4.75 -11.85 10.96
CA ILE A 3 -5.66 -10.76 11.34
C ILE A 3 -5.84 -10.79 12.86
N TYR A 4 -5.62 -9.65 13.51
CA TYR A 4 -5.54 -9.54 14.96
C TYR A 4 -6.33 -8.34 15.47
N GLU A 5 -7.14 -8.56 16.50
CA GLU A 5 -7.76 -7.49 17.28
C GLU A 5 -6.76 -6.98 18.33
N PHE A 6 -6.77 -5.67 18.58
CA PHE A 6 -5.99 -5.04 19.64
C PHE A 6 -6.86 -4.04 20.40
N GLU A 7 -7.01 -4.25 21.72
CA GLU A 7 -7.78 -3.35 22.60
C GLU A 7 -9.18 -2.99 22.08
N GLY A 8 -9.95 -3.98 21.61
CA GLY A 8 -11.30 -3.76 21.10
C GLY A 8 -11.37 -3.20 19.66
N ARG A 9 -10.23 -2.94 19.03
CA ARG A 9 -10.15 -2.46 17.64
C ARG A 9 -9.85 -3.64 16.72
N LYS A 10 -10.80 -3.93 15.83
CA LYS A 10 -10.76 -5.06 14.90
C LYS A 10 -10.61 -4.58 13.45
N PRO A 11 -9.77 -5.23 12.63
CA PRO A 11 -9.70 -4.93 11.21
C PRO A 11 -11.03 -5.15 10.49
N ILE A 12 -11.34 -4.28 9.54
CA ILE A 12 -12.50 -4.36 8.65
C ILE A 12 -11.98 -4.62 7.24
N LEU A 13 -12.41 -5.73 6.62
CA LEU A 13 -11.99 -6.13 5.28
C LEU A 13 -13.16 -6.10 4.31
N GLY A 14 -12.96 -5.48 3.16
CA GLY A 14 -13.90 -5.46 2.05
C GLY A 14 -14.02 -6.80 1.33
N LYS A 15 -15.02 -6.90 0.45
CA LYS A 15 -15.34 -8.10 -0.32
C LYS A 15 -14.25 -8.39 -1.34
N GLY A 16 -13.90 -9.66 -1.50
CA GLY A 16 -12.90 -10.10 -2.48
C GLY A 16 -11.47 -9.64 -2.18
N THR A 17 -11.22 -9.07 -1.00
CA THR A 17 -9.88 -8.76 -0.52
C THR A 17 -9.18 -10.01 -0.02
N TYR A 18 -7.91 -10.16 -0.39
CA TYR A 18 -7.06 -11.24 0.05
C TYR A 18 -6.00 -10.74 1.03
N VAL A 19 -5.83 -11.48 2.12
CA VAL A 19 -4.74 -11.28 3.09
C VAL A 19 -3.95 -12.57 3.17
N HIS A 20 -2.67 -12.50 2.78
CA HIS A 20 -1.80 -13.67 2.82
C HIS A 20 -1.64 -14.20 4.26
N PRO A 21 -1.58 -15.54 4.49
CA PRO A 21 -1.47 -16.12 5.84
C PRO A 21 -0.25 -15.68 6.67
N SER A 22 0.80 -15.18 6.02
CA SER A 22 2.03 -14.67 6.67
C SER A 22 2.06 -13.14 6.86
N ALA A 23 1.02 -12.42 6.43
CA ALA A 23 0.88 -11.00 6.74
C ALA A 23 0.40 -10.80 8.19
N ASP A 24 0.54 -9.58 8.71
CA ASP A 24 -0.09 -9.16 9.96
C ASP A 24 -0.93 -7.91 9.73
N VAL A 25 -2.22 -8.00 10.03
CA VAL A 25 -3.18 -6.90 10.01
C VAL A 25 -3.74 -6.74 11.42
N ILE A 26 -3.35 -5.68 12.12
CA ILE A 26 -3.53 -5.56 13.58
C ILE A 26 -4.29 -4.27 13.90
N GLY A 27 -5.37 -4.36 14.68
CA GLY A 27 -6.02 -3.20 15.28
C GLY A 27 -6.95 -2.44 14.33
N ALA A 28 -6.91 -1.10 14.39
CA ALA A 28 -7.75 -0.19 13.61
C ALA A 28 -7.27 -0.07 12.14
N VAL A 29 -7.49 -1.14 11.38
CA VAL A 29 -7.18 -1.20 9.95
C VAL A 29 -8.48 -1.39 9.15
N THR A 30 -8.75 -0.51 8.20
CA THR A 30 -9.85 -0.67 7.24
C THR A 30 -9.28 -0.87 5.86
N VAL A 31 -9.71 -1.95 5.18
CA VAL A 31 -9.29 -2.30 3.82
C VAL A 31 -10.53 -2.40 2.94
N GLY A 32 -10.52 -1.69 1.81
CA GLY A 32 -11.58 -1.72 0.81
C GLY A 32 -11.74 -3.06 0.09
N ASP A 33 -12.59 -3.08 -0.93
CA ASP A 33 -12.91 -4.26 -1.73
C ASP A 33 -11.78 -4.62 -2.70
N GLY A 34 -11.59 -5.90 -2.99
CA GLY A 34 -10.68 -6.39 -4.04
C GLY A 34 -9.21 -6.06 -3.82
N CYS A 35 -8.77 -5.84 -2.58
CA CYS A 35 -7.39 -5.52 -2.27
C CYS A 35 -6.50 -6.75 -2.18
N TRP A 36 -5.21 -6.56 -2.42
CA TRP A 36 -4.17 -7.57 -2.23
C TRP A 36 -3.27 -7.17 -1.06
N ILE A 37 -3.22 -7.98 0.00
CA ILE A 37 -2.25 -7.82 1.09
C ILE A 37 -1.28 -9.00 1.04
N GLY A 38 -0.07 -8.73 0.56
CA GLY A 38 0.93 -9.73 0.20
C GLY A 38 1.63 -10.39 1.39
N PRO A 39 2.37 -11.49 1.14
CA PRO A 39 3.20 -12.17 2.13
C PRO A 39 4.10 -11.23 2.94
N GLY A 40 4.12 -11.42 4.26
CA GLY A 40 5.01 -10.68 5.16
C GLY A 40 4.65 -9.20 5.39
N ALA A 41 3.63 -8.65 4.71
CA ALA A 41 3.19 -7.27 4.93
C ALA A 41 2.71 -7.06 6.37
N ARG A 42 3.05 -5.91 6.98
CA ARG A 42 2.72 -5.55 8.36
C ARG A 42 1.93 -4.25 8.39
N LEU A 43 0.62 -4.34 8.67
CA LEU A 43 -0.29 -3.23 8.81
C LEU A 43 -0.71 -3.14 10.28
N ARG A 44 -0.12 -2.18 11.01
CA ARG A 44 -0.34 -2.07 12.46
C ARG A 44 -1.08 -0.77 12.80
N GLY A 45 -2.37 -0.88 13.09
CA GLY A 45 -3.23 0.21 13.58
C GLY A 45 -3.47 0.08 15.10
N ASP A 46 -2.40 -0.06 15.88
CA ASP A 46 -2.46 -0.33 17.32
C ASP A 46 -2.56 0.93 18.18
N TYR A 47 -2.03 2.07 17.77
CA TYR A 47 -2.29 3.37 18.43
C TYR A 47 -2.74 4.47 17.46
N GLY A 48 -2.56 4.25 16.16
CA GLY A 48 -3.17 5.02 15.08
C GLY A 48 -4.09 4.14 14.24
N SER A 49 -4.50 4.61 13.08
CA SER A 49 -5.32 3.84 12.14
C SER A 49 -4.71 3.77 10.73
N ILE A 50 -5.14 2.78 9.97
CA ILE A 50 -4.76 2.60 8.57
C ILE A 50 -6.03 2.45 7.76
N ILE A 51 -6.16 3.23 6.69
CA ILE A 51 -7.33 3.23 5.81
C ILE A 51 -6.84 3.01 4.38
N ILE A 52 -7.29 1.91 3.77
CA ILE A 52 -6.91 1.49 2.41
C ILE A 52 -8.16 1.44 1.53
N GLY A 53 -8.13 2.14 0.41
CA GLY A 53 -9.19 2.16 -0.60
C GLY A 53 -9.27 0.87 -1.43
N ASN A 54 -10.21 0.84 -2.37
CA ASN A 54 -10.54 -0.36 -3.14
C ASN A 54 -9.47 -0.71 -4.18
N GLY A 55 -9.28 -2.00 -4.44
CA GLY A 55 -8.43 -2.49 -5.52
C GLY A 55 -6.95 -2.12 -5.37
N THR A 56 -6.51 -1.78 -4.16
CA THR A 56 -5.13 -1.40 -3.82
C THR A 56 -4.32 -2.65 -3.51
N SER A 57 -3.05 -2.66 -3.95
CA SER A 57 -2.08 -3.71 -3.61
C SER A 57 -1.08 -3.19 -2.59
N ILE A 58 -0.99 -3.90 -1.47
CA ILE A 58 0.11 -3.83 -0.51
C ILE A 58 0.97 -5.06 -0.76
N GLU A 59 2.09 -4.87 -1.44
CA GLU A 59 2.94 -5.97 -1.86
C GLU A 59 3.78 -6.52 -0.69
N GLU A 60 4.65 -7.47 -0.98
CA GLU A 60 5.36 -8.26 0.00
C GLU A 60 6.20 -7.40 0.94
N ASN A 61 6.23 -7.78 2.23
CA ASN A 61 7.07 -7.16 3.26
C ASN A 61 6.91 -5.64 3.45
N CYS A 62 5.84 -5.03 2.97
CA CYS A 62 5.55 -3.63 3.25
C CYS A 62 5.29 -3.41 4.75
N VAL A 63 5.68 -2.24 5.28
CA VAL A 63 5.37 -1.83 6.65
C VAL A 63 4.52 -0.56 6.62
N ILE A 64 3.34 -0.62 7.23
CA ILE A 64 2.40 0.49 7.29
C ILE A 64 2.02 0.76 8.74
N HIS A 65 2.16 2.01 9.13
CA HIS A 65 1.90 2.46 10.49
C HIS A 65 1.41 3.91 10.51
N ALA A 66 0.91 4.38 11.65
CA ALA A 66 0.47 5.76 11.83
C ALA A 66 0.96 6.31 13.17
N ARG A 67 0.78 7.61 13.40
CA ARG A 67 1.02 8.26 14.70
C ARG A 67 -0.19 8.05 15.64
N PRO A 68 -0.04 8.26 16.97
CA PRO A 68 -1.17 8.22 17.89
C PRO A 68 -2.32 9.13 17.42
N ASP A 69 -3.53 8.58 17.42
CA ASP A 69 -4.77 9.27 17.05
C ASP A 69 -4.77 9.88 15.62
N GLN A 70 -3.87 9.41 14.75
CA GLN A 70 -3.76 9.80 13.35
C GLN A 70 -3.84 8.58 12.44
N ALA A 71 -3.86 8.83 11.14
CA ALA A 71 -4.11 7.80 10.14
C ALA A 71 -3.09 7.85 9.00
N THR A 72 -2.73 6.67 8.50
CA THR A 72 -2.19 6.51 7.15
C THR A 72 -3.35 6.24 6.21
N HIS A 73 -3.51 7.12 5.22
CA HIS A 73 -4.55 7.02 4.20
C HIS A 73 -3.93 6.57 2.88
N ILE A 74 -4.49 5.52 2.30
CA ILE A 74 -4.09 4.99 1.01
C ILE A 74 -5.36 4.89 0.16
N GLY A 75 -5.36 5.55 -0.99
CA GLY A 75 -6.50 5.65 -1.88
C GLY A 75 -6.86 4.36 -2.60
N ASN A 76 -7.71 4.50 -3.62
CA ASN A 76 -8.12 3.41 -4.49
C ASN A 76 -7.04 3.10 -5.54
N HIS A 77 -6.91 1.84 -5.89
CA HIS A 77 -6.04 1.38 -6.97
C HIS A 77 -4.58 1.83 -6.80
N VAL A 78 -4.11 2.00 -5.57
CA VAL A 78 -2.71 2.31 -5.29
C VAL A 78 -1.88 1.04 -5.40
N THR A 79 -0.65 1.18 -5.87
CA THR A 79 0.36 0.11 -5.79
C THR A 79 1.38 0.50 -4.74
N VAL A 80 1.46 -0.26 -3.64
CA VAL A 80 2.50 -0.11 -2.63
C VAL A 80 3.53 -1.21 -2.83
N GLY A 81 4.63 -0.83 -3.50
CA GLY A 81 5.65 -1.74 -3.99
C GLY A 81 6.40 -2.49 -2.90
N HIS A 82 6.89 -3.68 -3.22
CA HIS A 82 7.59 -4.58 -2.30
C HIS A 82 8.52 -3.88 -1.30
N GLY A 83 8.42 -4.20 -0.02
CA GLY A 83 9.32 -3.71 1.03
C GLY A 83 9.22 -2.21 1.33
N SER A 84 8.22 -1.51 0.83
CA SER A 84 8.05 -0.08 1.11
C SER A 84 7.59 0.19 2.55
N VAL A 85 7.93 1.37 3.06
CA VAL A 85 7.52 1.82 4.40
C VAL A 85 6.65 3.07 4.28
N LEU A 86 5.42 2.98 4.78
CA LEU A 86 4.47 4.09 4.85
C LEU A 86 4.20 4.44 6.31
N HIS A 87 4.42 5.69 6.69
CA HIS A 87 4.18 6.15 8.07
C HIS A 87 3.43 7.47 8.09
N ASN A 88 2.20 7.44 8.58
CA ASN A 88 1.34 8.60 8.83
C ASN A 88 1.20 9.55 7.62
N CYS A 89 1.07 9.00 6.42
CA CYS A 89 1.03 9.74 5.16
C CYS A 89 -0.33 9.59 4.44
N THR A 90 -0.55 10.42 3.43
CA THR A 90 -1.71 10.32 2.52
C THR A 90 -1.22 9.98 1.12
N ILE A 91 -1.66 8.83 0.60
CA ILE A 91 -1.42 8.39 -0.77
C ILE A 91 -2.76 8.43 -1.51
N HIS A 92 -2.85 9.22 -2.56
CA HIS A 92 -4.08 9.38 -3.35
C HIS A 92 -4.22 8.30 -4.41
N ASP A 93 -5.39 8.26 -5.04
CA ASP A 93 -5.81 7.22 -5.96
C ASP A 93 -4.80 7.00 -7.10
N TYR A 94 -4.69 5.74 -7.55
CA TYR A 94 -3.86 5.31 -8.66
C TYR A 94 -2.35 5.50 -8.51
N ALA A 95 -1.86 6.13 -7.43
CA ALA A 95 -0.44 6.35 -7.20
C ALA A 95 0.36 5.04 -7.20
N VAL A 96 1.65 5.16 -7.52
CA VAL A 96 2.61 4.06 -7.52
C VAL A 96 3.74 4.39 -6.57
N ILE A 97 3.87 3.60 -5.52
CA ILE A 97 4.93 3.68 -4.53
C ILE A 97 5.95 2.60 -4.91
N GLY A 98 7.10 3.01 -5.43
CA GLY A 98 8.15 2.10 -5.89
C GLY A 98 8.72 1.26 -4.76
N MET A 99 9.18 0.05 -5.09
CA MET A 99 9.69 -0.90 -4.11
C MET A 99 10.81 -0.31 -3.25
N GLY A 100 10.83 -0.70 -1.98
CA GLY A 100 11.82 -0.26 -0.99
C GLY A 100 11.80 1.24 -0.67
N SER A 101 10.80 1.99 -1.12
CA SER A 101 10.69 3.43 -0.83
C SER A 101 10.16 3.68 0.58
N VAL A 102 10.38 4.91 1.07
CA VAL A 102 9.86 5.39 2.35
C VAL A 102 9.02 6.64 2.13
N VAL A 103 7.78 6.63 2.60
CA VAL A 103 6.92 7.83 2.65
C VAL A 103 6.67 8.20 4.11
N SER A 104 7.22 9.35 4.50
CA SER A 104 7.31 9.77 5.91
C SER A 104 6.08 10.53 6.40
N ASP A 105 6.05 10.84 7.70
CA ASP A 105 4.92 11.48 8.37
C ASP A 105 4.43 12.75 7.63
N TRP A 106 3.11 12.84 7.47
CA TRP A 106 2.39 13.96 6.85
C TRP A 106 2.81 14.26 5.41
N ALA A 107 3.55 13.36 4.76
CA ALA A 107 3.77 13.46 3.32
C ALA A 107 2.48 13.13 2.57
N GLU A 108 2.37 13.68 1.37
CA GLU A 108 1.22 13.50 0.50
C GLU A 108 1.69 13.19 -0.91
N VAL A 109 1.16 12.10 -1.46
CA VAL A 109 1.47 11.62 -2.81
C VAL A 109 0.19 11.69 -3.63
N GLY A 110 0.15 12.64 -4.57
CA GLY A 110 -1.04 12.96 -5.37
C GLY A 110 -1.47 11.84 -6.31
N GLU A 111 -2.68 11.98 -6.84
CA GLU A 111 -3.26 11.01 -7.78
C GLU A 111 -2.31 10.74 -8.95
N TRP A 112 -2.18 9.48 -9.36
CA TRP A 112 -1.26 9.05 -10.44
C TRP A 112 0.22 9.42 -10.25
N SER A 113 0.63 9.89 -9.07
CA SER A 113 2.03 10.22 -8.82
C SER A 113 2.87 8.97 -8.58
N VAL A 114 4.17 9.11 -8.77
CA VAL A 114 5.14 8.03 -8.61
C VAL A 114 6.15 8.42 -7.55
N VAL A 115 6.37 7.53 -6.59
CA VAL A 115 7.58 7.52 -5.78
C VAL A 115 8.51 6.48 -6.38
N GLY A 116 9.71 6.89 -6.80
CA GLY A 116 10.70 5.98 -7.37
C GLY A 116 11.16 4.93 -6.37
N GLU A 117 11.66 3.82 -6.90
CA GLU A 117 12.23 2.74 -6.10
C GLU A 117 13.34 3.26 -5.19
N GLY A 118 13.34 2.82 -3.92
CA GLY A 118 14.29 3.26 -2.90
C GLY A 118 14.26 4.75 -2.53
N ALA A 119 13.30 5.54 -3.07
CA ALA A 119 13.21 6.96 -2.77
C ALA A 119 12.68 7.23 -1.35
N VAL A 120 13.04 8.38 -0.79
CA VAL A 120 12.55 8.82 0.54
C VAL A 120 11.77 10.12 0.39
N VAL A 121 10.46 10.04 0.38
CA VAL A 121 9.57 11.20 0.50
C VAL A 121 9.58 11.65 1.95
N ARG A 122 10.22 12.79 2.20
CA ARG A 122 10.47 13.30 3.55
C ARG A 122 9.18 13.80 4.20
N GLN A 123 9.25 13.98 5.52
CA GLN A 123 8.16 14.52 6.32
C GLN A 123 7.57 15.80 5.68
N ARG A 124 6.24 15.87 5.58
CA ARG A 124 5.48 17.00 5.00
C ARG A 124 5.79 17.32 3.52
N GLN A 125 6.53 16.46 2.81
CA GLN A 125 6.76 16.65 1.38
C GLN A 125 5.48 16.36 0.60
N GLN A 126 5.24 17.20 -0.40
CA GLN A 126 4.12 17.11 -1.31
C GLN A 126 4.64 16.63 -2.66
N VAL A 127 4.09 15.53 -3.19
CA VAL A 127 4.28 15.08 -4.56
C VAL A 127 2.98 15.39 -5.30
N PRO A 128 2.93 16.45 -6.15
CA PRO A 128 1.71 16.85 -6.83
C PRO A 128 1.18 15.76 -7.77
N PRO A 129 -0.13 15.74 -8.09
CA PRO A 129 -0.71 14.75 -8.99
C PRO A 129 0.05 14.58 -10.31
N GLY A 130 0.26 13.33 -10.71
CA GLY A 130 0.98 12.95 -11.93
C GLY A 130 2.46 13.30 -11.94
N GLN A 131 3.07 13.63 -10.80
CA GLN A 131 4.52 13.92 -10.72
C GLN A 131 5.32 12.68 -10.31
N ILE A 132 6.61 12.72 -10.64
CA ILE A 132 7.56 11.65 -10.32
C ILE A 132 8.57 12.17 -9.29
N ALA A 133 8.66 11.52 -8.14
CA ALA A 133 9.58 11.86 -7.05
C ALA A 133 10.63 10.76 -6.86
N VAL A 134 11.92 11.07 -6.96
CA VAL A 134 13.02 10.08 -6.92
C VAL A 134 14.18 10.50 -6.02
N GLY A 135 14.92 9.54 -5.48
CA GLY A 135 16.15 9.76 -4.71
C GLY A 135 15.96 9.93 -3.20
N VAL A 136 17.07 10.21 -2.50
CA VAL A 136 17.12 10.35 -1.04
C VAL A 136 17.85 11.65 -0.66
N PRO A 137 17.15 12.70 -0.19
CA PRO A 137 15.70 12.83 -0.15
C PRO A 137 15.10 12.92 -1.56
N ALA A 138 13.83 12.55 -1.70
CA ALA A 138 13.15 12.55 -2.98
C ALA A 138 13.04 13.96 -3.56
N LYS A 139 13.36 14.11 -4.85
CA LYS A 139 13.19 15.32 -5.64
C LYS A 139 12.18 15.08 -6.75
N LEU A 140 11.37 16.08 -7.05
CA LEU A 140 10.48 16.04 -8.20
C LEU A 140 11.34 16.11 -9.47
N LEU A 141 11.11 15.17 -10.39
CA LEU A 141 11.62 15.27 -11.74
C LEU A 141 10.84 16.33 -12.49
N ASP A 142 11.51 17.01 -13.43
CA ASP A 142 10.85 17.88 -14.41
C ASP A 142 10.20 17.01 -15.51
N LYS A 143 9.34 16.08 -15.07
CA LYS A 143 8.66 15.09 -15.90
C LYS A 143 7.38 14.64 -15.21
N SER A 144 6.27 14.70 -15.94
CA SER A 144 5.01 14.10 -15.52
C SER A 144 4.91 12.64 -15.93
N VAL A 145 4.05 11.90 -15.23
CA VAL A 145 3.65 10.55 -15.60
C VAL A 145 2.90 10.58 -16.93
N GLU A 146 3.40 9.80 -17.89
CA GLU A 146 2.83 9.69 -19.23
C GLU A 146 1.63 8.74 -19.25
N GLU A 147 0.69 8.95 -20.16
CA GLU A 147 -0.53 8.12 -20.29
C GLU A 147 -0.22 6.66 -20.63
N GLU A 148 0.87 6.39 -21.34
CA GLU A 148 1.33 5.03 -21.64
C GLU A 148 1.64 4.25 -20.36
N TYR A 149 2.37 4.87 -19.41
CA TYR A 149 2.64 4.27 -18.10
C TYR A 149 1.35 4.05 -17.28
N LYS A 150 0.39 4.98 -17.36
CA LYS A 150 -0.90 4.80 -16.68
C LYS A 150 -1.64 3.59 -17.22
N ALA A 151 -1.69 3.41 -18.54
CA ALA A 151 -2.35 2.28 -19.19
C ALA A 151 -1.70 0.94 -18.79
N GLU A 152 -0.37 0.90 -18.75
CA GLU A 152 0.40 -0.26 -18.29
C GLU A 152 0.11 -0.58 -16.81
N TRP A 153 0.17 0.42 -15.92
CA TRP A 153 -0.10 0.22 -14.50
C TRP A 153 -1.54 -0.17 -14.21
N LEU A 154 -2.52 0.25 -15.00
CA LEU A 154 -3.88 -0.29 -14.89
C LEU A 154 -3.92 -1.80 -15.14
N ALA A 155 -3.09 -2.32 -16.05
CA ALA A 155 -2.99 -3.76 -16.26
C ALA A 155 -2.38 -4.46 -15.04
N PHE A 156 -1.30 -3.94 -14.47
CA PHE A 156 -0.67 -4.52 -13.27
C PHE A 156 -1.59 -4.45 -12.04
N LYS A 157 -2.31 -3.34 -11.85
CA LYS A 157 -3.31 -3.21 -10.77
C LYS A 157 -4.41 -4.25 -10.93
N ARG A 158 -4.89 -4.53 -12.15
CA ARG A 158 -5.83 -5.63 -12.43
C ARG A 158 -5.22 -6.99 -12.12
N THR A 159 -3.95 -7.22 -12.43
CA THR A 159 -3.26 -8.48 -12.10
C THR A 159 -3.34 -8.78 -10.61
N TYR A 160 -3.01 -7.81 -9.74
CA TYR A 160 -3.10 -8.02 -8.28
C TYR A 160 -4.54 -8.23 -7.78
N GLN A 161 -5.53 -7.55 -8.36
CA GLN A 161 -6.95 -7.80 -8.06
C GLN A 161 -7.36 -9.22 -8.47
N ASP A 162 -6.86 -9.72 -9.60
CA ASP A 162 -7.10 -11.10 -10.03
C ASP A 162 -6.35 -12.10 -9.14
N LEU A 163 -5.14 -11.77 -8.66
CA LEU A 163 -4.43 -12.58 -7.67
C LEU A 163 -5.24 -12.69 -6.38
N ALA A 164 -5.85 -11.60 -5.89
CA ALA A 164 -6.70 -11.64 -4.71
C ALA A 164 -7.88 -12.63 -4.85
N ARG A 165 -8.37 -12.86 -6.07
CA ARG A 165 -9.41 -13.86 -6.37
C ARG A 165 -8.85 -15.27 -6.51
N ARG A 166 -7.66 -15.40 -7.13
CA ARG A 166 -7.05 -16.68 -7.49
C ARG A 166 -6.30 -17.35 -6.35
N TYR A 167 -5.60 -16.59 -5.51
CA TYR A 167 -4.79 -17.13 -4.42
C TYR A 167 -5.60 -17.96 -3.40
N PRO A 168 -6.80 -17.54 -2.96
CA PRO A 168 -7.64 -18.38 -2.08
C PRO A 168 -7.95 -19.78 -2.62
N GLN A 169 -7.88 -19.97 -3.93
CA GLN A 169 -8.24 -21.23 -4.61
C GLN A 169 -7.01 -21.98 -5.13
N GLY A 170 -5.95 -21.25 -5.49
CA GLY A 170 -4.78 -21.79 -6.20
C GLY A 170 -3.52 -21.88 -5.35
N LEU A 171 -3.45 -21.25 -4.17
CA LEU A 171 -2.31 -21.38 -3.28
C LEU A 171 -2.46 -22.69 -2.48
N VAL A 172 -1.55 -23.63 -2.74
CA VAL A 172 -1.46 -24.91 -2.03
C VAL A 172 -0.09 -24.99 -1.37
N GLU A 173 -0.07 -25.24 -0.06
CA GLU A 173 1.16 -25.55 0.65
C GLU A 173 1.67 -26.92 0.18
N VAL A 174 2.89 -26.95 -0.35
CA VAL A 174 3.56 -28.22 -0.68
C VAL A 174 4.23 -28.68 0.59
N GLY A 175 3.77 -29.81 1.15
CA GLY A 175 4.42 -30.42 2.31
C GLY A 175 5.78 -31.01 1.95
N ASP A 176 6.63 -31.18 2.95
CA ASP A 176 7.84 -32.00 2.83
C ASP A 176 7.40 -33.47 2.85
N ASP A 177 7.52 -34.17 1.71
CA ASP A 177 7.42 -35.63 1.63
C ASP A 177 8.56 -36.30 2.42
#